data_AF-A0A1V3X6E8-F1
#
_entry.id   AF-A0A1V3X6E8-F1
#
_cell.length_a   1.000
_cell.length_b   1.000
_cell.length_c   1.000
_cell.angle_alpha   90.00
_cell.angle_beta   90.00
_cell.angle_gamma   90.00
#
_symmetry.space_group_name_H-M   'P 1'
#
loop_
_entity.id
_entity.type
_entity.pdbx_description
1 polymer ?
#
loop_
_entity_poly.entity_id
_entity_poly.type
_entity_poly.pdbx_seq_one_letter_code
_entity_poly.pdbx_strand_id
1 'polypeptide(L)'
;MAVVRSIGADRIKLSGESLGGWVAARAAIDHPDVVDRMVLNTAGGSQADPEVMARIIALSMAAAENPTWEAVQARIKWLMADKSKGYDDLVAARQRIYRQPGFVAAMRDIVALQDPQIRARNLLGPDDYGVITAPTLVLWTTHDPTADVSEGRRIASMIPGARFEVMPGCGHWPQYEDAKTFNRLHLDFLLGR
;
A
#
# COMPACT_ATOMS: atom_id res chain seq x y z
N MET A 1 -12.58 4.10 -13.02
CA MET A 1 -11.72 4.97 -13.89
C MET A 1 -12.26 6.39 -14.15
N ALA A 2 -13.10 6.99 -13.28
CA ALA A 2 -13.63 8.33 -13.53
C ALA A 2 -12.54 9.43 -13.57
N VAL A 3 -11.57 9.37 -12.63
CA VAL A 3 -10.45 10.33 -12.56
C VAL A 3 -9.56 10.28 -13.81
N VAL A 4 -9.28 9.08 -14.31
CA VAL A 4 -8.48 8.87 -15.54
C VAL A 4 -9.14 9.57 -16.74
N ARG A 5 -10.45 9.36 -16.91
CA ARG A 5 -11.22 10.03 -17.96
C ARG A 5 -11.28 11.55 -17.76
N SER A 6 -11.40 12.04 -16.53
CA SER A 6 -11.51 13.49 -16.27
C SER A 6 -10.22 14.25 -16.59
N ILE A 7 -9.06 13.59 -16.53
CA ILE A 7 -7.77 14.20 -16.92
C ILE A 7 -7.44 13.99 -18.41
N GLY A 8 -8.37 13.39 -19.20
CA GLY A 8 -8.18 13.14 -20.63
C GLY A 8 -7.14 12.07 -20.95
N ALA A 9 -6.86 11.15 -20.02
CA ALA A 9 -5.95 10.05 -20.26
C ALA A 9 -6.70 8.78 -20.70
N ASP A 10 -6.21 8.12 -21.74
CA ASP A 10 -6.74 6.83 -22.20
C ASP A 10 -6.09 5.65 -21.46
N ARG A 11 -4.78 5.78 -21.16
CA ARG A 11 -3.99 4.76 -20.47
C ARG A 11 -3.12 5.39 -19.40
N ILE A 12 -2.92 4.69 -18.29
CA ILE A 12 -2.13 5.16 -17.15
C ILE A 12 -1.11 4.13 -16.70
N LYS A 13 -0.04 4.62 -16.08
CA LYS A 13 0.86 3.81 -15.26
C LYS A 13 0.49 4.04 -13.80
N LEU A 14 0.27 2.96 -13.05
CA LEU A 14 -0.28 3.05 -11.69
C LEU A 14 0.74 2.52 -10.68
N SER A 15 0.97 3.25 -9.59
CA SER A 15 1.71 2.76 -8.44
C SER A 15 0.80 2.84 -7.21
N GLY A 16 0.68 1.73 -6.49
CA GLY A 16 -0.17 1.62 -5.31
C GLY A 16 0.62 1.04 -4.13
N GLU A 17 0.61 1.76 -3.00
CA GLU A 17 1.14 1.29 -1.72
C GLU A 17 0.02 0.64 -0.90
N SER A 18 0.26 -0.53 -0.30
CA SER A 18 -0.64 -1.07 0.73
C SER A 18 -2.07 -1.25 0.21
N LEU A 19 -3.08 -0.64 0.85
CA LEU A 19 -4.45 -0.59 0.32
C LEU A 19 -4.52 -0.03 -1.11
N GLY A 20 -3.70 0.96 -1.44
CA GLY A 20 -3.58 1.49 -2.80
C GLY A 20 -3.05 0.45 -3.79
N GLY A 21 -2.21 -0.48 -3.35
CA GLY A 21 -1.78 -1.64 -4.15
C GLY A 21 -2.92 -2.61 -4.44
N TRP A 22 -3.77 -2.87 -3.45
CA TRP A 22 -4.99 -3.67 -3.63
C TRP A 22 -5.95 -3.03 -4.64
N VAL A 23 -6.17 -1.71 -4.50
CA VAL A 23 -6.97 -0.93 -5.45
C VAL A 23 -6.34 -0.93 -6.85
N ALA A 24 -5.01 -0.83 -6.94
CA ALA A 24 -4.30 -0.88 -8.22
C ALA A 24 -4.46 -2.23 -8.91
N ALA A 25 -4.32 -3.33 -8.17
CA ALA A 25 -4.53 -4.67 -8.71
C ALA A 25 -5.97 -4.87 -9.19
N ARG A 26 -6.99 -4.47 -8.39
CA ARG A 26 -8.39 -4.52 -8.83
C ARG A 26 -8.63 -3.63 -10.06
N ALA A 27 -8.02 -2.45 -10.12
CA ALA A 27 -8.12 -1.58 -11.28
C ALA A 27 -7.51 -2.20 -12.55
N ALA A 28 -6.41 -2.95 -12.44
CA ALA A 28 -5.80 -3.68 -13.55
C ALA A 28 -6.64 -4.88 -14.01
N ILE A 29 -7.35 -5.54 -13.08
CA ILE A 29 -8.28 -6.63 -13.36
C ILE A 29 -9.52 -6.11 -14.10
N ASP A 30 -10.15 -5.06 -13.59
CA ASP A 30 -11.43 -4.55 -14.09
C ASP A 30 -11.27 -3.71 -15.37
N HIS A 31 -10.08 -3.15 -15.59
CA HIS A 31 -9.79 -2.22 -16.70
C HIS A 31 -8.41 -2.48 -17.32
N PRO A 32 -8.18 -3.68 -17.89
CA PRO A 32 -6.89 -4.07 -18.46
C PRO A 32 -6.49 -3.21 -19.68
N ASP A 33 -7.46 -2.59 -20.35
CA ASP A 33 -7.26 -1.65 -21.45
C ASP A 33 -6.67 -0.30 -20.99
N VAL A 34 -6.95 0.09 -19.73
CA VAL A 34 -6.55 1.38 -19.16
C VAL A 34 -5.20 1.30 -18.43
N VAL A 35 -4.89 0.20 -17.74
CA VAL A 35 -3.65 0.09 -16.96
C VAL A 35 -2.49 -0.40 -17.85
N ASP A 36 -1.55 0.48 -18.16
CA ASP A 36 -0.40 0.19 -19.03
C ASP A 36 0.73 -0.54 -18.31
N ARG A 37 1.05 -0.11 -17.08
CA ARG A 37 2.05 -0.72 -16.19
C ARG A 37 1.64 -0.49 -14.76
N MET A 38 2.01 -1.41 -13.86
CA MET A 38 1.64 -1.32 -12.46
C MET A 38 2.83 -1.57 -11.53
N VAL A 39 2.94 -0.79 -10.45
CA VAL A 39 3.78 -1.11 -9.30
C VAL A 39 2.90 -1.39 -8.09
N LEU A 40 3.08 -2.57 -7.50
CA LEU A 40 2.49 -2.99 -6.23
C LEU A 40 3.57 -2.84 -5.15
N ASN A 41 3.55 -1.71 -4.44
CA ASN A 41 4.48 -1.42 -3.35
C ASN A 41 3.85 -1.91 -2.04
N THR A 42 4.49 -2.85 -1.34
CA THR A 42 4.04 -3.34 -0.01
C THR A 42 2.51 -3.59 0.03
N ALA A 43 1.98 -4.18 -1.04
CA ALA A 43 0.56 -4.19 -1.36
C ALA A 43 -0.27 -5.04 -0.39
N GLY A 44 -1.45 -4.55 -0.02
CA GLY A 44 -2.44 -5.33 0.71
C GLY A 44 -3.29 -6.20 -0.21
N GLY A 45 -4.22 -6.94 0.40
CA GLY A 45 -5.33 -7.57 -0.34
C GLY A 45 -5.17 -9.04 -0.70
N SER A 46 -4.09 -9.69 -0.26
CA SER A 46 -3.81 -11.09 -0.57
C SER A 46 -3.78 -12.01 0.66
N GLN A 47 -3.58 -11.49 1.88
CA GLN A 47 -3.63 -12.25 3.15
C GLN A 47 -4.48 -11.56 4.23
N ALA A 48 -4.83 -12.28 5.29
CA ALA A 48 -5.68 -11.80 6.38
C ALA A 48 -5.21 -12.29 7.77
N ASP A 49 -3.98 -11.95 8.16
CA ASP A 49 -3.47 -12.24 9.51
C ASP A 49 -4.25 -11.45 10.58
N PRO A 50 -4.96 -12.11 11.52
CA PRO A 50 -5.81 -11.43 12.50
C PRO A 50 -5.06 -10.49 13.46
N GLU A 51 -3.84 -10.84 13.86
CA GLU A 51 -3.04 -10.03 14.79
C GLU A 51 -2.57 -8.75 14.12
N VAL A 52 -2.12 -8.85 12.86
CA VAL A 52 -1.76 -7.68 12.07
C VAL A 52 -2.98 -6.79 11.83
N MET A 53 -4.14 -7.37 11.47
CA MET A 53 -5.37 -6.61 11.23
C MET A 53 -5.80 -5.85 12.49
N ALA A 54 -5.81 -6.52 13.65
CA ALA A 54 -6.11 -5.89 14.93
C ALA A 54 -5.13 -4.75 15.26
N ARG A 55 -3.83 -4.94 14.97
CA ARG A 55 -2.82 -3.91 15.20
C ARG A 55 -3.00 -2.69 14.29
N ILE A 56 -3.37 -2.90 13.02
CA ILE A 56 -3.69 -1.82 12.08
C ILE A 56 -4.88 -1.00 12.58
N ILE A 57 -5.96 -1.67 13.00
CA ILE A 57 -7.15 -0.99 13.55
C ILE A 57 -6.76 -0.18 14.78
N ALA A 58 -6.12 -0.82 15.77
CA ALA A 58 -5.80 -0.19 17.05
C ALA A 58 -4.94 1.07 16.87
N LEU A 59 -3.84 1.00 16.12
CA LEU A 59 -2.96 2.15 15.93
C LEU A 59 -3.59 3.24 15.05
N SER A 60 -4.34 2.86 14.01
CA SER A 60 -4.93 3.85 13.10
C SER A 60 -6.11 4.59 13.75
N MET A 61 -6.95 3.87 14.50
CA MET A 61 -8.06 4.48 15.24
C MET A 61 -7.58 5.31 16.41
N ALA A 62 -6.58 4.85 17.18
CA ALA A 62 -6.01 5.66 18.26
C ALA A 62 -5.47 7.00 17.75
N ALA A 63 -4.74 6.98 16.63
CA ALA A 63 -4.20 8.18 16.01
C ALA A 63 -5.30 9.08 15.38
N ALA A 64 -6.40 8.51 14.90
CA ALA A 64 -7.49 9.28 14.28
C ALA A 64 -8.47 9.87 15.29
N GLU A 65 -8.90 9.10 16.30
CA GLU A 65 -9.89 9.52 17.30
C GLU A 65 -9.34 10.53 18.30
N ASN A 66 -8.07 10.36 18.70
CA ASN A 66 -7.37 11.28 19.56
C ASN A 66 -5.96 11.53 19.01
N PRO A 67 -5.80 12.46 18.06
CA PRO A 67 -4.53 12.70 17.37
C PRO A 67 -3.54 13.47 18.27
N THR A 68 -3.12 12.89 19.39
CA THR A 68 -1.99 13.38 20.19
C THR A 68 -0.69 13.14 19.44
N TRP A 69 0.38 13.86 19.82
CA TRP A 69 1.69 13.68 19.18
C TRP A 69 2.17 12.23 19.30
N GLU A 70 2.01 11.65 20.48
CA GLU A 70 2.43 10.30 20.83
C GLU A 70 1.65 9.25 20.05
N ALA A 71 0.32 9.40 19.90
CA ALA A 71 -0.51 8.45 19.16
C ALA A 71 -0.15 8.43 17.67
N VAL A 72 0.04 9.61 17.07
CA VAL A 72 0.43 9.75 15.66
C VAL A 72 1.86 9.25 15.44
N GLN A 73 2.79 9.59 16.33
CA GLN A 73 4.17 9.10 16.26
C GLN A 73 4.24 7.59 16.41
N ALA A 74 3.47 6.98 17.32
CA ALA A 74 3.40 5.52 17.45
C ALA A 74 2.91 4.85 16.16
N ARG A 75 1.89 5.43 15.51
CA ARG A 75 1.38 4.93 14.22
C ARG A 75 2.41 5.04 13.08
N ILE A 76 3.15 6.14 13.01
CA ILE A 76 4.20 6.36 12.00
C ILE A 76 5.39 5.44 12.28
N LYS A 77 5.92 5.44 13.51
CA LYS A 77 7.04 4.57 13.89
C LYS A 77 6.72 3.11 13.62
N TRP A 78 5.49 2.66 13.85
CA TRP A 78 5.12 1.27 13.53
C TRP A 78 5.37 0.92 12.05
N LEU A 79 5.19 1.85 11.10
CA LEU A 79 5.44 1.64 9.67
C LEU A 79 6.90 1.65 9.25
N MET A 80 7.76 2.40 9.94
CA MET A 80 9.15 2.65 9.49
C MET A 80 10.11 1.56 9.94
N ALA A 81 11.21 1.29 9.23
CA ALA A 81 12.25 0.40 9.77
C ALA A 81 12.97 1.04 10.97
N ASP A 82 13.39 2.30 10.82
CA ASP A 82 14.15 3.01 11.86
C ASP A 82 13.21 3.62 12.92
N LYS A 83 13.05 2.92 14.06
CA LYS A 83 12.19 3.38 15.16
C LYS A 83 12.82 4.48 16.02
N SER A 84 14.11 4.78 15.84
CA SER A 84 14.84 5.75 16.68
C SER A 84 14.50 7.20 16.36
N LYS A 85 14.05 7.48 15.13
CA LYS A 85 13.70 8.82 14.64
C LYS A 85 12.37 9.33 15.19
N GLY A 86 12.25 10.65 15.34
CA GLY A 86 11.02 11.32 15.79
C GLY A 86 9.93 11.42 14.71
N TYR A 87 10.33 11.56 13.44
CA TYR A 87 9.43 11.80 12.30
C TYR A 87 8.53 13.03 12.49
N ASP A 88 9.05 14.08 13.14
CA ASP A 88 8.26 15.21 13.63
C ASP A 88 7.48 15.94 12.53
N ASP A 89 8.06 16.03 11.33
CA ASP A 89 7.41 16.57 10.13
C ASP A 89 6.21 15.73 9.67
N LEU A 90 6.38 14.41 9.59
CA LEU A 90 5.30 13.47 9.27
C LEU A 90 4.23 13.45 10.37
N VAL A 91 4.65 13.52 11.64
CA VAL A 91 3.74 13.55 12.79
C VAL A 91 2.88 14.81 12.73
N ALA A 92 3.49 15.98 12.53
CA ALA A 92 2.76 17.24 12.40
C ALA A 92 1.79 17.22 11.20
N ALA A 93 2.23 16.72 10.04
CA ALA A 93 1.41 16.62 8.84
C ALA A 93 0.21 15.67 9.05
N ARG A 94 0.45 14.47 9.60
CA ARG A 94 -0.61 13.48 9.87
C ARG A 94 -1.57 13.97 10.95
N GLN A 95 -1.08 14.60 12.01
CA GLN A 95 -1.94 15.19 13.05
C GLN A 95 -2.88 16.25 12.45
N ARG A 96 -2.39 17.11 11.56
CA ARG A 96 -3.24 18.10 10.86
C ARG A 96 -4.29 17.42 9.99
N ILE A 97 -3.96 16.32 9.31
CA ILE A 97 -4.91 15.53 8.52
C ILE A 97 -5.97 14.89 9.42
N TYR A 98 -5.58 14.26 10.52
CA TYR A 98 -6.48 13.57 11.43
C TYR A 98 -7.46 14.50 12.15
N ARG A 99 -7.10 15.79 12.30
CA ARG A 99 -7.98 16.82 12.87
C ARG A 99 -9.00 17.39 11.89
N GLN A 100 -8.98 17.00 10.61
CA GLN A 100 -9.96 17.50 9.65
C GLN A 100 -11.37 16.97 9.98
N PRO A 101 -12.43 17.79 9.81
CA PRO A 101 -13.80 17.34 10.00
C PRO A 101 -14.10 16.08 9.17
N GLY A 102 -14.73 15.08 9.80
CA GLY A 102 -15.10 13.83 9.14
C GLY A 102 -13.97 12.79 9.02
N PHE A 103 -12.73 13.11 9.39
CA PHE A 103 -11.61 12.18 9.20
C PHE A 103 -11.76 10.88 10.02
N VAL A 104 -12.31 10.95 11.23
CA VAL A 104 -12.58 9.76 12.05
C VAL A 104 -13.57 8.81 11.35
N ALA A 105 -14.62 9.36 10.73
CA ALA A 105 -15.57 8.55 9.95
C ALA A 105 -14.90 7.92 8.74
N ALA A 106 -14.11 8.70 7.98
CA ALA A 106 -13.34 8.18 6.85
C ALA A 106 -12.33 7.10 7.28
N MET A 107 -11.70 7.23 8.46
CA MET A 107 -10.80 6.20 8.99
C MET A 107 -11.57 4.92 9.32
N ARG A 108 -12.78 5.01 9.88
CA ARG A 108 -13.64 3.83 10.13
C ARG A 108 -13.97 3.11 8.82
N ASP A 109 -14.27 3.85 7.75
CA ASP A 109 -14.52 3.27 6.43
C ASP A 109 -13.27 2.58 5.87
N ILE A 110 -12.09 3.18 6.05
CA ILE A 110 -10.80 2.60 5.62
C ILE A 110 -10.51 1.29 6.37
N VAL A 111 -10.66 1.29 7.70
CA VAL A 111 -10.34 0.10 8.51
C VAL A 111 -11.42 -0.98 8.47
N ALA A 112 -12.58 -0.73 7.84
CA ALA A 112 -13.60 -1.75 7.61
C ALA A 112 -13.06 -2.94 6.78
N LEU A 113 -12.04 -2.72 5.94
CA LEU A 113 -11.35 -3.80 5.20
C LEU A 113 -10.50 -4.72 6.08
N GLN A 114 -10.38 -4.42 7.37
CA GLN A 114 -9.70 -5.23 8.36
C GLN A 114 -10.67 -6.13 9.13
N ASP A 115 -11.98 -5.95 8.97
CA ASP A 115 -12.98 -6.91 9.40
C ASP A 115 -12.79 -8.24 8.64
N PRO A 116 -12.77 -9.40 9.32
CA PRO A 116 -12.49 -10.68 8.67
C PRO A 116 -13.45 -11.03 7.53
N GLN A 117 -14.74 -10.76 7.68
CA GLN A 117 -15.75 -11.12 6.67
C GLN A 117 -15.66 -10.20 5.46
N ILE A 118 -15.54 -8.89 5.70
CA ILE A 118 -15.36 -7.90 4.64
C ILE A 118 -14.07 -8.16 3.89
N ARG A 119 -12.97 -8.42 4.61
CA ARG A 119 -11.67 -8.69 4.01
C ARG A 119 -11.71 -9.93 3.13
N ALA A 120 -12.19 -11.06 3.66
CA ALA A 120 -12.25 -12.32 2.95
C ALA A 120 -13.03 -12.21 1.63
N ARG A 121 -14.13 -11.46 1.61
CA ARG A 121 -14.93 -11.21 0.40
C ARG A 121 -14.17 -10.46 -0.70
N ASN A 122 -13.21 -9.61 -0.32
CA ASN A 122 -12.50 -8.75 -1.27
C ASN A 122 -11.12 -9.28 -1.66
N LEU A 123 -10.59 -10.30 -0.95
CA LEU A 123 -9.23 -10.81 -1.17
C LEU A 123 -9.05 -11.21 -2.63
N LEU A 124 -7.89 -10.86 -3.19
CA LEU A 124 -7.50 -11.29 -4.53
C LEU A 124 -6.76 -12.62 -4.42
N GLY A 125 -7.22 -13.61 -5.17
CA GLY A 125 -6.62 -14.94 -5.26
C GLY A 125 -5.81 -15.16 -6.54
N PRO A 126 -5.32 -16.40 -6.76
CA PRO A 126 -4.64 -16.78 -8.00
C PRO A 126 -5.46 -16.49 -9.26
N ASP A 127 -6.77 -16.68 -9.23
CA ASP A 127 -7.64 -16.42 -10.39
C ASP A 127 -7.75 -14.92 -10.70
N ASP A 128 -7.85 -14.07 -9.66
CA ASP A 128 -7.86 -12.61 -9.82
C ASP A 128 -6.51 -12.09 -10.34
N TYR A 129 -5.40 -12.49 -9.71
CA TYR A 129 -4.07 -12.05 -10.11
C TYR A 129 -3.64 -12.62 -11.46
N GLY A 130 -4.09 -13.84 -11.80
CA GLY A 130 -3.74 -14.56 -13.01
C GLY A 130 -4.29 -13.92 -14.29
N VAL A 131 -5.33 -13.10 -14.20
CA VAL A 131 -5.89 -12.36 -15.35
C VAL A 131 -5.25 -11.00 -15.58
N ILE A 132 -4.36 -10.54 -14.69
CA ILE A 132 -3.66 -9.27 -14.87
C ILE A 132 -2.70 -9.37 -16.06
N THR A 133 -2.93 -8.55 -17.09
CA THR A 133 -2.11 -8.49 -18.30
C THR A 133 -1.09 -7.36 -18.30
N ALA A 134 -1.29 -6.35 -17.43
CA ALA A 134 -0.36 -5.24 -17.29
C ALA A 134 0.99 -5.75 -16.73
N PRO A 135 2.14 -5.39 -17.35
CA PRO A 135 3.44 -5.62 -16.74
C PRO A 135 3.45 -5.06 -15.32
N THR A 136 3.80 -5.91 -14.36
CA THR A 136 3.74 -5.59 -12.94
C THR A 136 5.10 -5.71 -12.26
N LEU A 137 5.46 -4.71 -11.46
CA LEU A 137 6.53 -4.80 -10.47
C LEU A 137 5.88 -4.95 -9.10
N VAL A 138 6.21 -6.02 -8.39
CA VAL A 138 5.91 -6.17 -6.97
C VAL A 138 7.17 -5.76 -6.20
N LEU A 139 7.07 -4.67 -5.45
CA LEU A 139 8.14 -4.14 -4.63
C LEU A 139 7.82 -4.40 -3.16
N TRP A 140 8.73 -5.03 -2.44
CA TRP A 140 8.59 -5.30 -1.02
C TRP A 140 9.79 -4.79 -0.22
N THR A 141 9.68 -4.82 1.11
CA THR A 141 10.77 -4.40 2.00
C THR A 141 11.01 -5.42 3.11
N THR A 142 12.21 -5.41 3.69
CA THR A 142 12.61 -6.45 4.65
C THR A 142 12.07 -6.23 6.06
N HIS A 143 11.59 -5.04 6.40
CA HIS A 143 11.07 -4.71 7.74
C HIS A 143 9.61 -4.23 7.69
N ASP A 144 8.86 -4.62 6.67
CA ASP A 144 7.43 -4.34 6.60
C ASP A 144 6.71 -5.00 7.80
N PRO A 145 6.03 -4.22 8.66
CA PRO A 145 5.35 -4.74 9.86
C PRO A 145 4.00 -5.40 9.55
N THR A 146 3.53 -5.33 8.30
CA THR A 146 2.20 -5.82 7.88
C THR A 146 2.27 -7.21 7.28
N ALA A 147 3.38 -7.56 6.64
CA ALA A 147 3.59 -8.81 5.93
C ALA A 147 5.06 -8.94 5.53
N ASP A 148 5.63 -10.13 5.66
CA ASP A 148 7.03 -10.35 5.28
C ASP A 148 7.23 -10.44 3.75
N VAL A 149 8.49 -10.54 3.33
CA VAL A 149 8.91 -10.66 1.93
C VAL A 149 8.27 -11.86 1.21
N SER A 150 7.88 -12.92 1.93
CA SER A 150 7.26 -14.09 1.34
C SER A 150 5.89 -13.74 0.73
N GLU A 151 5.18 -12.78 1.31
CA GLU A 151 3.88 -12.35 0.79
C GLU A 151 4.02 -11.60 -0.54
N GLY A 152 4.96 -10.66 -0.63
CA GLY A 152 5.27 -9.99 -1.89
C GLY A 152 5.71 -10.98 -2.98
N ARG A 153 6.51 -11.99 -2.62
CA ARG A 153 6.92 -13.06 -3.54
C ARG A 153 5.71 -13.89 -4.00
N ARG A 154 4.78 -14.17 -3.09
CA ARG A 154 3.55 -14.90 -3.40
C ARG A 154 2.66 -14.13 -4.37
N ILE A 155 2.43 -12.83 -4.13
CA ILE A 155 1.70 -11.95 -5.07
C ILE A 155 2.36 -11.99 -6.45
N ALA A 156 3.68 -11.79 -6.52
CA ALA A 156 4.41 -11.81 -7.79
C ALA A 156 4.26 -13.15 -8.52
N SER A 157 4.23 -14.28 -7.79
CA SER A 157 4.07 -15.60 -8.40
C SER A 157 2.69 -15.84 -9.01
N MET A 158 1.67 -15.10 -8.57
CA MET A 158 0.30 -15.21 -9.10
C MET A 158 0.05 -14.31 -10.32
N ILE A 159 0.94 -13.35 -10.61
CA ILE A 159 0.78 -12.41 -11.73
C ILE A 159 1.69 -12.83 -12.90
N PRO A 160 1.15 -13.10 -14.10
CA PRO A 160 1.95 -13.50 -15.25
C PRO A 160 3.03 -12.48 -15.60
N GLY A 161 4.29 -12.92 -15.59
CA GLY A 161 5.44 -12.09 -15.98
C GLY A 161 5.78 -10.97 -15.00
N ALA A 162 5.26 -10.98 -13.77
CA ALA A 162 5.62 -9.98 -12.77
C ALA A 162 7.10 -10.05 -12.38
N ARG A 163 7.67 -8.88 -12.13
CA ARG A 163 9.00 -8.73 -11.53
C ARG A 163 8.85 -8.58 -10.03
N PHE A 164 9.74 -9.18 -9.25
CA PHE A 164 9.76 -9.06 -7.80
C PHE A 164 11.08 -8.45 -7.34
N GLU A 165 10.99 -7.35 -6.60
CA GLU A 165 12.15 -6.63 -6.05
C GLU A 165 11.99 -6.43 -4.55
N VAL A 166 13.10 -6.45 -3.81
CA VAL A 166 13.13 -6.28 -2.36
C VAL A 166 14.07 -5.14 -1.99
N MET A 167 13.57 -4.17 -1.23
CA MET A 167 14.38 -3.09 -0.65
C MET A 167 14.83 -3.44 0.77
N PRO A 168 16.14 -3.70 0.98
CA PRO A 168 16.67 -4.00 2.31
C PRO A 168 16.64 -2.77 3.21
N GLY A 169 16.42 -2.98 4.50
CA GLY A 169 16.53 -1.91 5.51
C GLY A 169 15.37 -0.91 5.54
N CYS A 170 14.34 -1.10 4.71
CA CYS A 170 13.13 -0.28 4.71
C CYS A 170 11.96 -1.03 5.37
N GLY A 171 11.03 -0.27 5.94
CA GLY A 171 9.72 -0.71 6.43
C GLY A 171 8.64 -0.51 5.37
N HIS A 172 7.44 -0.18 5.81
CA HIS A 172 6.27 -0.08 4.93
C HIS A 172 6.35 1.09 3.91
N TRP A 173 7.15 2.14 4.21
CA TRP A 173 7.28 3.36 3.39
C TRP A 173 8.68 3.51 2.77
N PRO A 174 9.08 2.61 1.86
CA PRO A 174 10.40 2.68 1.22
C PRO A 174 10.64 3.98 0.45
N GLN A 175 9.58 4.61 -0.07
CA GLN A 175 9.65 5.91 -0.73
C GLN A 175 10.12 7.05 0.17
N TYR A 176 9.93 6.90 1.49
CA TYR A 176 10.39 7.85 2.49
C TYR A 176 11.77 7.48 3.03
N GLU A 177 12.01 6.19 3.28
CA GLU A 177 13.24 5.72 3.94
C GLU A 177 14.47 5.64 3.01
N ASP A 178 14.26 5.26 1.73
CA ASP A 178 15.29 5.32 0.68
C ASP A 178 14.66 5.73 -0.65
N ALA A 179 14.32 7.03 -0.74
CA ALA A 179 13.74 7.63 -1.93
C ALA A 179 14.60 7.41 -3.19
N LYS A 180 15.93 7.36 -3.06
CA LYS A 180 16.84 7.21 -4.21
C LYS A 180 16.67 5.84 -4.85
N THR A 181 16.75 4.78 -4.04
CA THR A 181 16.56 3.40 -4.54
C THR A 181 15.12 3.17 -4.97
N PHE A 182 14.14 3.64 -4.21
CA PHE A 182 12.73 3.54 -4.56
C PHE A 182 12.43 4.16 -5.93
N ASN A 183 12.87 5.41 -6.14
CA ASN A 183 12.64 6.13 -7.39
C ASN A 183 13.35 5.47 -8.57
N ARG A 184 14.57 4.96 -8.37
CA ARG A 184 15.29 4.23 -9.43
C ARG A 184 14.50 2.99 -9.86
N LEU A 185 14.13 2.11 -8.92
CA LEU A 185 13.37 0.90 -9.22
C LEU A 185 12.03 1.20 -9.92
N HIS A 186 11.32 2.23 -9.43
CA HIS A 186 10.06 2.67 -10.03
C HIS A 186 10.25 3.22 -11.44
N LEU A 187 11.20 4.13 -11.65
CA LEU A 187 11.42 4.77 -12.94
C LEU A 187 11.97 3.80 -13.98
N ASP A 188 12.92 2.94 -13.60
CA ASP A 188 13.46 1.90 -14.49
C ASP A 188 12.31 1.01 -15.01
N PHE A 189 11.44 0.55 -14.10
CA PHE A 189 10.31 -0.30 -14.45
C PHE A 189 9.21 0.41 -15.26
N LEU A 190 8.75 1.58 -14.79
CA LEU A 190 7.64 2.31 -15.38
C LEU A 190 8.02 2.94 -16.73
N LEU A 191 9.28 3.32 -16.92
CA LEU A 191 9.77 3.91 -18.17
C LEU A 191 10.43 2.87 -19.10
N GLY A 192 10.59 1.62 -18.66
CA GLY A 192 11.22 0.56 -19.45
C GLY A 192 12.70 0.80 -19.73
N ARG A 193 13.42 1.37 -18.75
CA ARG A 193 14.86 1.65 -18.83
C ARG A 193 15.68 0.54 -18.20
#